data_AF-A0A916Z4K6-F1
#
_entry.id   AF-A0A916Z4K6-F1
#
_cell.length_a   1.000
_cell.length_b   1.000
_cell.length_c   1.000
_cell.angle_alpha   90.00
_cell.angle_beta   90.00
_cell.angle_gamma   90.00
#
_symmetry.space_group_name_H-M   'P 1'
#
loop_
_entity.id
_entity.type
_entity.pdbx_description
1 polymer ?
#
loop_
_entity_poly.entity_id
_entity_poly.type
_entity_poly.pdbx_seq_one_letter_code
_entity_poly.pdbx_strand_id
1 'polypeptide(L)'
;MSSTKFFTNESNNTLINKIEGIFNHRNIHFFDALVGYFRATGYFRIRPFIEKSQEIRILVGINVDKLIVEAQKQGVLFEVDVLKSQEDFVKDIKENIQKAEYKKEIEDGMLQLIKDLQNGKVKIKVHPKQNIHAKIYIFREETKHNHGYGAVITGSSNLTEAGLERNFEFNVELREDADIEFATDTFNRLWEESIPVSEEYIEKIKKETYLNDSFTPYEVYIKFLIEYFGKSVEFDPNSVSDLPKGFKRLSYQVDAVNDGYNKMMRHGGFFLADVVGLGKTIVSALIAKKFFYFNGFPSYVSRTLIIVPPALKGNWEETLDKFQFINYDIVTNGRRIINRCSKV
;
A
#
# COMPACT_ATOMS: atom_id res chain seq x y z
N MET A 1 -16.35 -31.43 -36.03
CA MET A 1 -15.07 -31.28 -35.31
C MET A 1 -15.37 -31.40 -33.83
N SER A 2 -14.65 -32.27 -33.11
CA SER A 2 -14.77 -32.37 -31.65
C SER A 2 -14.33 -31.03 -31.04
N SER A 3 -15.26 -30.33 -30.38
CA SER A 3 -14.93 -29.11 -29.62
C SER A 3 -14.15 -29.53 -28.38
N THR A 4 -12.95 -28.98 -28.21
CA THR A 4 -12.18 -29.18 -26.97
C THR A 4 -12.92 -28.53 -25.78
N LYS A 5 -12.79 -29.15 -24.60
CA LYS A 5 -13.21 -28.57 -23.31
C LYS A 5 -12.16 -27.59 -22.74
N PHE A 6 -10.93 -27.65 -23.25
CA PHE A 6 -9.83 -26.80 -22.82
C PHE A 6 -9.85 -25.44 -23.52
N PHE A 7 -9.40 -24.41 -22.82
CA PHE A 7 -9.24 -23.07 -23.35
C PHE A 7 -8.06 -22.34 -22.70
N THR A 8 -7.52 -21.36 -23.42
CA THR A 8 -6.45 -20.49 -22.95
C THR A 8 -6.94 -19.05 -22.91
N ASN A 9 -6.33 -18.21 -22.07
CA ASN A 9 -6.60 -16.77 -22.05
C ASN A 9 -5.94 -16.03 -23.24
N GLU A 10 -6.22 -16.49 -24.45
CA GLU A 10 -5.71 -15.89 -25.68
C GLU A 10 -6.86 -15.35 -26.52
N SER A 11 -6.65 -14.16 -27.09
CA SER A 11 -7.63 -13.47 -27.94
C SER A 11 -9.00 -13.35 -27.23
N ASN A 12 -10.06 -13.96 -27.78
CA ASN A 12 -11.41 -13.90 -27.23
C ASN A 12 -11.76 -15.09 -26.32
N ASN A 13 -10.82 -16.01 -26.06
CA ASN A 13 -11.09 -17.25 -25.32
C ASN A 13 -10.80 -17.12 -23.81
N THR A 14 -10.93 -15.93 -23.25
CA THR A 14 -10.55 -15.61 -21.88
C THR A 14 -11.51 -16.16 -20.83
N LEU A 15 -11.01 -16.36 -19.60
CA LEU A 15 -11.84 -16.78 -18.47
C LEU A 15 -13.02 -15.82 -18.26
N ILE A 16 -12.81 -14.51 -18.37
CA ILE A 16 -13.91 -13.53 -18.22
C ILE A 16 -15.01 -13.72 -19.27
N ASN A 17 -14.66 -13.95 -20.54
CA ASN A 17 -15.63 -14.20 -21.61
C ASN A 17 -16.37 -15.53 -21.40
N LYS A 18 -15.70 -16.55 -20.85
CA LYS A 18 -16.34 -17.81 -20.48
C LYS A 18 -17.36 -17.63 -19.36
N ILE A 19 -17.01 -16.89 -18.32
CA ILE A 19 -17.92 -16.56 -17.21
C ILE A 19 -19.13 -15.80 -17.75
N GLU A 20 -18.91 -14.71 -18.49
CA GLU A 20 -19.99 -13.94 -19.12
C GLU A 20 -20.88 -14.82 -20.00
N GLY A 21 -20.28 -15.65 -20.84
CA GLY A 21 -20.99 -16.59 -21.70
C GLY A 21 -21.91 -17.53 -20.92
N ILE A 22 -21.47 -18.08 -19.79
CA ILE A 22 -22.30 -18.95 -18.95
C ILE A 22 -23.52 -18.16 -18.42
N PHE A 23 -23.32 -16.96 -17.89
CA PHE A 23 -24.40 -16.12 -17.36
C PHE A 23 -25.36 -15.56 -18.42
N ASN A 24 -24.92 -15.50 -19.69
CA ASN A 24 -25.78 -15.07 -20.79
C ASN A 24 -26.65 -16.20 -21.35
N HIS A 25 -26.26 -17.47 -21.16
CA HIS A 25 -26.97 -18.62 -21.72
C HIS A 25 -27.68 -19.49 -20.68
N ARG A 26 -27.40 -19.29 -19.38
CA ARG A 26 -27.99 -20.05 -18.27
C ARG A 26 -28.48 -19.14 -17.16
N ASN A 27 -29.55 -19.54 -16.49
CA ASN A 27 -30.08 -18.83 -15.33
C ASN A 27 -29.38 -19.29 -14.04
N ILE A 28 -28.09 -18.93 -13.92
CA ILE A 28 -27.26 -19.34 -12.79
C ILE A 28 -27.81 -18.74 -11.49
N HIS A 29 -28.15 -19.62 -10.55
CA HIS A 29 -28.65 -19.28 -9.22
C HIS A 29 -27.52 -19.23 -8.19
N PHE A 30 -26.57 -20.16 -8.28
CA PHE A 30 -25.42 -20.28 -7.38
C PHE A 30 -24.11 -20.08 -8.13
N PHE A 31 -23.28 -19.18 -7.62
CA PHE A 31 -21.90 -19.00 -8.07
C PHE A 31 -20.93 -19.23 -6.90
N ASP A 32 -20.11 -20.26 -7.02
CA ASP A 32 -19.11 -20.63 -6.00
C ASP A 32 -17.70 -20.50 -6.59
N ALA A 33 -16.80 -19.81 -5.90
CA ALA A 33 -15.41 -19.64 -6.32
C ALA A 33 -14.44 -20.13 -5.25
N LEU A 34 -13.59 -21.09 -5.58
CA LEU A 34 -12.47 -21.55 -4.75
C LEU A 34 -11.18 -20.97 -5.27
N VAL A 35 -10.55 -20.08 -4.51
CA VAL A 35 -9.33 -19.37 -4.93
C VAL A 35 -8.27 -19.42 -3.86
N GLY A 36 -7.00 -19.50 -4.25
CA GLY A 36 -5.90 -19.52 -3.28
C GLY A 36 -5.56 -18.17 -2.63
N TYR A 37 -6.00 -17.08 -3.24
CA TYR A 37 -5.97 -15.74 -2.66
C TYR A 37 -7.05 -14.90 -3.36
N PHE A 38 -7.53 -13.87 -2.68
CA PHE A 38 -8.58 -13.01 -3.20
C PHE A 38 -8.02 -11.64 -3.57
N ARG A 39 -8.24 -11.19 -4.80
CA ARG A 39 -8.02 -9.78 -5.17
C ARG A 39 -9.33 -9.14 -5.59
N ALA A 40 -9.61 -7.99 -4.97
CA ALA A 40 -10.83 -7.24 -5.24
C ALA A 40 -10.97 -6.86 -6.73
N THR A 41 -9.86 -6.60 -7.42
CA THR A 41 -9.85 -6.29 -8.86
C THR A 41 -10.44 -7.40 -9.72
N GLY A 42 -10.18 -8.68 -9.40
CA GLY A 42 -10.79 -9.80 -10.12
C GLY A 42 -12.29 -9.87 -9.89
N TYR A 43 -12.74 -9.66 -8.65
CA TYR A 43 -14.16 -9.61 -8.32
C TYR A 43 -14.89 -8.51 -9.09
N PHE A 44 -14.37 -7.28 -9.16
CA PHE A 44 -15.02 -6.17 -9.88
C PHE A 44 -15.23 -6.48 -11.36
N ARG A 45 -14.28 -7.20 -11.98
CA ARG A 45 -14.36 -7.57 -13.39
C ARG A 45 -15.47 -8.57 -13.68
N ILE A 46 -15.76 -9.48 -12.75
CA ILE A 46 -16.81 -10.49 -12.95
C ILE A 46 -18.16 -10.09 -12.34
N ARG A 47 -18.18 -9.13 -11.40
CA ARG A 47 -19.37 -8.67 -10.68
C ARG A 47 -20.57 -8.38 -11.59
N PRO A 48 -20.44 -7.63 -12.71
CA PRO A 48 -21.59 -7.32 -13.58
C PRO A 48 -22.30 -8.56 -14.14
N PHE A 49 -21.61 -9.70 -14.20
CA PHE A 49 -22.19 -10.96 -14.66
C PHE A 49 -22.77 -11.74 -13.48
N ILE A 50 -21.98 -11.90 -12.41
CA ILE A 50 -22.34 -12.78 -11.28
C ILE A 50 -23.39 -12.18 -10.36
N GLU A 51 -23.65 -10.86 -10.41
CA GLU A 51 -24.70 -10.24 -9.58
C GLU A 51 -26.11 -10.77 -9.90
N LYS A 52 -26.29 -11.42 -11.05
CA LYS A 52 -27.52 -12.15 -11.42
C LYS A 52 -27.78 -13.36 -10.52
N SER A 53 -26.74 -13.98 -9.97
CA SER A 53 -26.86 -15.11 -9.03
C SER A 53 -27.53 -14.69 -7.74
N GLN A 54 -28.37 -15.55 -7.17
CA GLN A 54 -28.94 -15.31 -5.84
C GLN A 54 -27.91 -15.55 -4.73
N GLU A 55 -27.03 -16.52 -4.92
CA GLU A 55 -25.97 -16.84 -3.96
C GLU A 55 -24.59 -16.76 -4.59
N ILE A 56 -23.72 -15.95 -3.98
CA ILE A 56 -22.31 -15.84 -4.34
C ILE A 56 -21.46 -16.23 -3.13
N ARG A 57 -20.66 -17.28 -3.27
CA ARG A 57 -19.74 -17.74 -2.22
C ARG A 57 -18.31 -17.77 -2.74
N ILE A 58 -17.39 -17.16 -2.01
CA ILE A 58 -15.96 -17.16 -2.34
C ILE A 58 -15.21 -17.77 -1.17
N LEU A 59 -14.56 -18.90 -1.44
CA LEU A 59 -13.71 -19.58 -0.49
C LEU A 59 -12.25 -19.27 -0.81
N VAL A 60 -11.55 -18.71 0.17
CA VAL A 60 -10.19 -18.23 0.03
C VAL A 60 -9.24 -19.13 0.83
N GLY A 61 -8.23 -19.66 0.14
CA GLY A 61 -7.10 -20.33 0.78
C GLY A 61 -6.19 -19.37 1.54
N ILE A 62 -5.45 -19.89 2.51
CA ILE A 62 -4.33 -19.17 3.12
C ILE A 62 -3.02 -19.87 2.77
N ASN A 63 -1.93 -19.10 2.76
CA ASN A 63 -0.59 -19.65 2.64
C ASN A 63 -0.08 -20.04 4.04
N VAL A 64 -0.42 -21.26 4.46
CA VAL A 64 -0.02 -21.88 5.72
C VAL A 64 1.50 -21.90 5.86
N ASP A 65 2.25 -22.07 4.77
CA ASP A 65 3.72 -22.15 4.81
C ASP A 65 4.34 -20.83 5.29
N LYS A 66 3.80 -19.69 4.83
CA LYS A 66 4.23 -18.37 5.32
C LYS A 66 3.96 -18.22 6.82
N LEU A 67 2.81 -18.69 7.29
CA LEU A 67 2.41 -18.60 8.70
C LEU A 67 3.29 -19.46 9.61
N ILE A 68 3.66 -20.66 9.15
CA ILE A 68 4.60 -21.55 9.84
C ILE A 68 5.97 -20.88 9.97
N VAL A 69 6.49 -20.29 8.89
CA VAL A 69 7.79 -19.59 8.91
C VAL A 69 7.77 -18.39 9.86
N GLU A 70 6.68 -17.61 9.89
CA GLU A 70 6.55 -16.49 10.83
C GLU A 70 6.44 -16.94 12.29
N ALA A 71 5.67 -18.00 12.58
CA ALA A 71 5.58 -18.55 13.93
C ALA A 71 6.93 -19.07 14.44
N GLN A 72 7.70 -19.75 13.58
CA GLN A 72 9.06 -20.20 13.88
C GLN A 72 10.01 -19.03 14.15
N LYS A 73 9.93 -17.94 13.36
CA LYS A 73 10.73 -16.72 13.60
C LYS A 73 10.41 -16.04 14.93
N GLN A 74 9.17 -16.14 15.37
CA GLN A 74 8.70 -15.58 16.64
C GLN A 74 8.90 -16.52 17.84
N GLY A 75 9.40 -17.74 17.62
CA GLY A 75 9.62 -18.74 18.68
C GLY A 75 8.32 -19.30 19.27
N VAL A 76 7.21 -19.20 18.53
CA VAL A 76 5.89 -19.64 18.98
C VAL A 76 5.53 -20.95 18.27
N LEU A 77 4.89 -21.88 18.99
CA LEU A 77 4.35 -23.10 18.38
C LEU A 77 3.26 -22.69 17.37
N PHE A 78 3.30 -23.23 16.15
CA PHE A 78 2.24 -22.96 15.17
C PHE A 78 0.97 -23.72 15.58
N GLU A 79 0.09 -23.05 16.31
CA GLU A 79 -1.30 -23.45 16.42
C GLU A 79 -2.11 -22.77 15.31
N VAL A 80 -3.13 -23.48 14.80
CA VAL A 80 -4.06 -22.94 13.81
C VAL A 80 -4.86 -21.83 14.46
N ASP A 81 -4.34 -20.61 14.38
CA ASP A 81 -5.04 -19.44 14.88
C ASP A 81 -6.00 -18.92 13.81
N VAL A 82 -7.27 -19.27 14.03
CA VAL A 82 -8.43 -18.79 13.28
C VAL A 82 -8.42 -17.27 13.13
N LEU A 83 -8.08 -16.55 14.20
CA LEU A 83 -8.08 -15.09 14.22
C LEU A 83 -6.99 -14.56 13.30
N LYS A 84 -5.80 -15.14 13.39
CA LYS A 84 -4.66 -14.77 12.53
C LYS A 84 -4.97 -14.94 11.05
N SER A 85 -5.68 -16.01 10.67
CA SER A 85 -6.08 -16.26 9.28
C SER A 85 -7.01 -15.18 8.72
N GLN A 86 -7.92 -14.65 9.54
CA GLN A 86 -8.80 -13.54 9.17
C GLN A 86 -8.04 -12.21 9.12
N GLU A 87 -7.17 -11.96 10.10
CA GLU A 87 -6.34 -10.76 10.15
C GLU A 87 -5.42 -10.64 8.93
N ASP A 88 -4.78 -11.73 8.53
CA ASP A 88 -3.90 -11.77 7.36
C ASP A 88 -4.67 -11.53 6.05
N PHE A 89 -5.86 -12.11 5.92
CA PHE A 89 -6.74 -11.85 4.78
C PHE A 89 -7.12 -10.35 4.69
N VAL A 90 -7.49 -9.75 5.83
CA VAL A 90 -7.88 -8.33 5.90
C VAL A 90 -6.69 -7.43 5.61
N LYS A 91 -5.52 -7.76 6.15
CA LYS A 91 -4.28 -7.04 5.88
C LYS A 91 -3.94 -7.09 4.40
N ASP A 92 -4.03 -8.26 3.76
CA ASP A 92 -3.78 -8.39 2.32
C ASP A 92 -4.76 -7.52 1.53
N ILE A 93 -6.06 -7.57 1.82
CA ILE A 93 -7.03 -6.69 1.15
C ILE A 93 -6.71 -5.21 1.35
N LYS A 94 -6.39 -4.78 2.57
CA LYS A 94 -6.03 -3.39 2.87
C LYS A 94 -4.80 -2.96 2.06
N GLU A 95 -3.75 -3.78 2.03
CA GLU A 95 -2.56 -3.50 1.24
C GLU A 95 -2.87 -3.44 -0.26
N ASN A 96 -3.71 -4.34 -0.77
CA ASN A 96 -4.15 -4.34 -2.17
C ASN A 96 -4.92 -3.07 -2.52
N ILE A 97 -5.83 -2.61 -1.64
CA ILE A 97 -6.58 -1.37 -1.82
C ILE A 97 -5.63 -0.18 -1.86
N GLN A 98 -4.74 -0.06 -0.87
CA GLN A 98 -3.81 1.07 -0.75
C GLN A 98 -2.77 1.13 -1.88
N LYS A 99 -2.34 -0.01 -2.43
CA LYS A 99 -1.36 -0.07 -3.53
C LYS A 99 -2.00 0.02 -4.92
N ALA A 100 -3.32 -0.13 -5.03
CA ALA A 100 -4.01 -0.03 -6.31
C ALA A 100 -3.84 1.38 -6.90
N GLU A 101 -3.66 1.46 -8.22
CA GLU A 101 -3.67 2.73 -8.93
C GLU A 101 -5.05 3.39 -8.72
N TYR A 102 -5.06 4.64 -8.28
CA TYR A 102 -6.32 5.34 -8.07
C TYR A 102 -6.99 5.66 -9.41
N LYS A 103 -8.16 5.07 -9.62
CA LYS A 103 -9.13 5.39 -10.68
C LYS A 103 -10.51 5.37 -10.06
N LYS A 104 -11.39 6.25 -10.50
CA LYS A 104 -12.75 6.34 -9.96
C LYS A 104 -13.49 5.00 -10.08
N GLU A 105 -13.32 4.31 -11.20
CA GLU A 105 -13.93 3.01 -11.46
C GLU A 105 -13.43 1.92 -10.50
N ILE A 106 -12.17 2.01 -10.08
CA ILE A 106 -11.56 1.09 -9.11
C ILE A 106 -12.11 1.37 -7.70
N GLU A 107 -12.19 2.64 -7.32
CA GLU A 107 -12.78 3.05 -6.03
C GLU A 107 -14.25 2.65 -5.93
N ASP A 108 -15.05 2.95 -6.95
CA ASP A 108 -16.46 2.57 -7.03
C ASP A 108 -16.62 1.04 -6.90
N GLY A 109 -15.75 0.27 -7.57
CA GLY A 109 -15.69 -1.18 -7.43
C GLY A 109 -15.41 -1.64 -5.99
N MET A 110 -14.43 -1.03 -5.30
CA MET A 110 -14.09 -1.36 -3.92
C MET A 110 -15.23 -1.07 -2.95
N LEU A 111 -15.85 0.11 -3.07
CA LEU A 111 -17.02 0.47 -2.27
C LEU A 111 -18.19 -0.50 -2.53
N GLN A 112 -18.35 -0.94 -3.77
CA GLN A 112 -19.39 -1.88 -4.12
C GLN A 112 -19.14 -3.28 -3.54
N LEU A 113 -17.90 -3.78 -3.54
CA LEU A 113 -17.56 -5.03 -2.86
C LEU A 113 -17.85 -4.93 -1.35
N ILE A 114 -17.49 -3.83 -0.70
CA ILE A 114 -17.79 -3.64 0.72
C ILE A 114 -19.31 -3.71 0.95
N LYS A 115 -20.11 -3.04 0.11
CA LYS A 115 -21.58 -3.12 0.19
C LYS A 115 -22.11 -4.55 -0.04
N ASP A 116 -21.58 -5.26 -1.03
CA ASP A 116 -21.99 -6.63 -1.36
C ASP A 116 -21.65 -7.63 -0.24
N LEU A 117 -20.57 -7.37 0.51
CA LEU A 117 -20.22 -8.13 1.71
C LEU A 117 -21.16 -7.81 2.87
N GLN A 118 -21.44 -6.52 3.12
CA GLN A 118 -22.30 -6.06 4.20
C GLN A 118 -23.76 -6.50 4.06
N ASN A 119 -24.30 -6.51 2.84
CA ASN A 119 -25.67 -6.95 2.58
C ASN A 119 -25.79 -8.48 2.40
N GLY A 120 -24.67 -9.21 2.48
CA GLY A 120 -24.62 -10.66 2.33
C GLY A 120 -24.82 -11.17 0.90
N LYS A 121 -24.82 -10.28 -0.12
CA LYS A 121 -24.87 -10.66 -1.54
C LYS A 121 -23.68 -11.53 -1.91
N VAL A 122 -22.51 -11.22 -1.36
CA VAL A 122 -21.30 -12.03 -1.45
C VAL A 122 -20.91 -12.49 -0.06
N LYS A 123 -20.68 -13.80 0.07
CA LYS A 123 -20.16 -14.40 1.30
C LYS A 123 -18.73 -14.84 1.05
N ILE A 124 -17.80 -14.39 1.90
CA ILE A 124 -16.41 -14.83 1.85
C ILE A 124 -16.09 -15.63 3.10
N LYS A 125 -15.47 -16.80 2.89
CA LYS A 125 -14.87 -17.60 3.95
C LYS A 125 -13.39 -17.82 3.68
N VAL A 126 -12.63 -17.95 4.76
CA VAL A 126 -11.20 -18.26 4.73
C VAL A 126 -10.98 -19.67 5.31
N HIS A 127 -10.23 -20.50 4.60
CA HIS A 127 -9.95 -21.86 5.04
C HIS A 127 -8.70 -21.87 5.97
N PRO A 128 -8.82 -22.28 7.24
CA PRO A 128 -7.76 -22.09 8.23
C PRO A 128 -6.61 -23.11 8.18
N LYS A 129 -6.79 -24.24 7.50
CA LYS A 129 -5.93 -25.43 7.65
C LYS A 129 -5.22 -25.91 6.39
N GLN A 130 -5.58 -25.38 5.22
CA GLN A 130 -5.17 -25.99 3.95
C GLN A 130 -4.59 -24.93 3.02
N ASN A 131 -3.43 -25.24 2.44
CA ASN A 131 -2.86 -24.51 1.30
C ASN A 131 -3.73 -24.79 0.08
N ILE A 132 -4.85 -24.10 -0.03
CA ILE A 132 -5.71 -24.18 -1.19
C ILE A 132 -5.03 -23.33 -2.28
N HIS A 133 -4.43 -23.99 -3.27
CA HIS A 133 -3.94 -23.33 -4.49
C HIS A 133 -4.87 -23.52 -5.68
N ALA A 134 -6.04 -24.11 -5.46
CA ALA A 134 -7.03 -24.35 -6.49
C ALA A 134 -7.59 -23.03 -7.06
N LYS A 135 -8.03 -23.08 -8.32
CA LYS A 135 -8.87 -22.05 -8.96
C LYS A 135 -10.05 -22.76 -9.59
N ILE A 136 -11.17 -22.79 -8.89
CA ILE A 136 -12.39 -23.47 -9.33
C ILE A 136 -13.53 -22.46 -9.31
N TYR A 137 -14.31 -22.41 -10.38
CA TYR A 137 -15.49 -21.57 -10.51
C TYR A 137 -16.67 -22.47 -10.88
N ILE A 138 -17.67 -22.53 -10.01
CA ILE A 138 -18.81 -23.43 -10.13
C ILE A 138 -20.06 -22.59 -10.34
N PHE A 139 -20.80 -22.93 -11.39
CA PHE A 139 -22.02 -22.25 -11.80
C PHE A 139 -23.15 -23.27 -11.80
N ARG A 140 -24.20 -23.03 -11.01
CA ARG A 140 -25.35 -23.93 -10.92
C ARG A 140 -26.65 -23.17 -11.05
N GLU A 141 -27.56 -23.71 -11.85
CA GLU A 141 -28.97 -23.35 -11.86
C GLU A 141 -29.65 -23.91 -10.60
N GLU A 142 -30.82 -23.39 -10.25
CA GLU A 142 -31.59 -23.87 -9.11
C GLU A 142 -32.16 -25.28 -9.35
N THR A 143 -32.60 -25.53 -10.58
CA THR A 143 -33.22 -26.79 -10.98
C THR A 143 -32.34 -27.57 -11.94
N LYS A 144 -32.23 -28.90 -11.74
CA LYS A 144 -31.57 -29.78 -12.72
C LYS A 144 -32.43 -29.99 -13.95
N HIS A 145 -31.80 -30.06 -15.12
CA HIS A 145 -32.43 -30.28 -16.41
C HIS A 145 -31.75 -31.42 -17.16
N ASN A 146 -32.48 -32.08 -18.05
CA ASN A 146 -31.96 -33.22 -18.84
C ASN A 146 -30.78 -32.85 -19.77
N HIS A 147 -30.55 -31.57 -20.02
CA HIS A 147 -29.44 -31.05 -20.83
C HIS A 147 -28.31 -30.44 -19.95
N GLY A 148 -28.23 -30.84 -18.69
CA GLY A 148 -27.30 -30.32 -17.69
C GLY A 148 -27.75 -28.98 -17.10
N TYR A 149 -27.23 -28.65 -15.92
CA TYR A 149 -27.74 -27.58 -15.06
C TYR A 149 -26.70 -26.55 -14.63
N GLY A 150 -25.53 -26.55 -15.27
CA GLY A 150 -24.44 -25.67 -14.86
C GLY A 150 -23.16 -25.87 -15.63
N ALA A 151 -22.07 -25.42 -15.02
CA ALA A 151 -20.71 -25.62 -15.50
C ALA A 151 -19.73 -25.53 -14.33
N VAL A 152 -18.56 -26.13 -14.49
CA VAL A 152 -17.40 -25.87 -13.65
C VAL A 152 -16.20 -25.52 -14.52
N ILE A 153 -15.50 -24.45 -14.14
CA ILE A 153 -14.24 -24.05 -14.76
C ILE A 153 -13.13 -24.25 -13.75
N THR A 154 -12.04 -24.91 -14.16
CA THR A 154 -10.82 -25.06 -13.36
C THR A 154 -9.58 -24.92 -14.22
N GLY A 155 -8.47 -24.49 -13.63
CA GLY A 155 -7.24 -24.24 -14.36
C GLY A 155 -6.22 -23.43 -13.57
N SER A 156 -5.37 -22.70 -14.28
CA SER A 156 -4.34 -21.86 -13.68
C SER A 156 -4.79 -20.41 -13.38
N SER A 157 -5.92 -19.98 -13.96
CA SER A 157 -6.43 -18.60 -13.86
C SER A 157 -6.91 -18.23 -12.45
N ASN A 158 -6.21 -17.30 -11.79
CA ASN A 158 -6.67 -16.70 -10.53
C ASN A 158 -7.74 -15.63 -10.78
N LEU A 159 -8.60 -15.39 -9.78
CA LEU A 159 -9.58 -14.32 -9.78
C LEU A 159 -8.91 -12.96 -9.55
N THR A 160 -8.23 -12.49 -10.59
CA THR A 160 -7.51 -11.22 -10.67
C THR A 160 -7.70 -10.66 -12.07
N GLU A 161 -7.58 -9.34 -12.26
CA GLU A 161 -7.69 -8.75 -13.59
C GLU A 161 -6.74 -9.42 -14.61
N ALA A 162 -5.47 -9.64 -14.23
CA ALA A 162 -4.50 -10.27 -15.11
C ALA A 162 -4.83 -11.76 -15.40
N GLY A 163 -5.20 -12.53 -14.38
CA GLY A 163 -5.57 -13.94 -14.52
C GLY A 163 -6.88 -14.17 -15.28
N LEU A 164 -7.74 -13.15 -15.41
CA LEU A 164 -8.99 -13.26 -16.15
C LEU A 164 -8.83 -13.08 -17.67
N GLU A 165 -7.84 -12.29 -18.11
CA GLU A 165 -7.72 -11.91 -19.53
C GLU A 165 -6.30 -11.68 -20.07
N ARG A 166 -5.31 -11.35 -19.23
CA ARG A 166 -3.98 -10.89 -19.71
C ARG A 166 -2.90 -11.97 -19.67
N ASN A 167 -2.86 -12.73 -18.58
CA ASN A 167 -1.89 -13.81 -18.42
C ASN A 167 -2.26 -14.94 -19.37
N PHE A 168 -1.25 -15.59 -19.94
CA PHE A 168 -1.44 -16.89 -20.55
C PHE A 168 -1.79 -17.89 -19.44
N GLU A 169 -3.02 -18.38 -19.45
CA GLU A 169 -3.55 -19.33 -18.50
C GLU A 169 -4.14 -20.51 -19.26
N PHE A 170 -4.11 -21.71 -18.66
CA PHE A 170 -4.66 -22.92 -19.24
C PHE A 170 -5.80 -23.43 -18.36
N ASN A 171 -6.98 -23.55 -18.95
CA ASN A 171 -8.21 -23.85 -18.22
C ASN A 171 -9.02 -24.93 -18.95
N VAL A 172 -9.98 -25.52 -18.23
CA VAL A 172 -10.98 -26.43 -18.76
C VAL A 172 -12.36 -26.04 -18.27
N GLU A 173 -13.35 -26.10 -19.16
CA GLU A 173 -14.76 -25.92 -18.86
C GLU A 173 -15.47 -27.28 -18.97
N LEU A 174 -16.00 -27.77 -17.85
CA LEU A 174 -16.74 -29.02 -17.77
C LEU A 174 -18.22 -28.73 -17.53
N ARG A 175 -19.09 -29.50 -18.19
CA ARG A 175 -20.55 -29.32 -18.14
C ARG A 175 -21.29 -30.61 -17.80
N GLU A 176 -20.57 -31.70 -17.52
CA GLU A 176 -21.19 -32.96 -17.11
C GLU A 176 -21.67 -32.83 -15.66
N ASP A 177 -22.87 -33.34 -15.38
CA ASP A 177 -23.47 -33.22 -14.05
C ASP A 177 -22.59 -33.86 -12.96
N ALA A 178 -21.91 -34.98 -13.26
CA ALA A 178 -20.99 -35.62 -12.33
C ALA A 178 -19.78 -34.74 -11.96
N ASP A 179 -19.23 -33.98 -12.90
CA ASP A 179 -18.11 -33.05 -12.65
C ASP A 179 -18.57 -31.88 -11.77
N ILE A 180 -19.77 -31.36 -12.04
CA ILE A 180 -20.38 -30.26 -11.29
C ILE A 180 -20.69 -30.70 -9.86
N GLU A 181 -21.28 -31.88 -9.68
CA GLU A 181 -21.58 -32.48 -8.37
C GLU A 181 -20.32 -32.67 -7.55
N PHE A 182 -19.29 -33.32 -8.12
CA PHE A 182 -18.02 -33.52 -7.42
C PHE A 182 -17.37 -32.21 -6.96
N ALA A 183 -17.35 -31.19 -7.84
CA ALA A 183 -16.82 -29.88 -7.50
C ALA A 183 -17.64 -29.19 -6.41
N THR A 184 -18.97 -29.32 -6.47
CA THR A 184 -19.91 -28.72 -5.50
C THR A 184 -19.77 -29.36 -4.13
N ASP A 185 -19.71 -30.68 -4.06
CA ASP A 185 -19.54 -31.42 -2.80
C ASP A 185 -18.18 -31.11 -2.17
N THR A 186 -17.13 -31.06 -3.00
CA THR A 186 -15.79 -30.65 -2.55
C THR A 186 -15.81 -29.22 -2.00
N PHE A 187 -16.44 -28.28 -2.70
CA PHE A 187 -16.58 -26.90 -2.25
C PHE A 187 -17.33 -26.82 -0.92
N ASN A 188 -18.48 -27.49 -0.82
CA ASN A 188 -19.33 -27.45 0.38
C ASN A 188 -18.61 -28.02 1.60
N ARG A 189 -17.89 -29.14 1.46
CA ARG A 189 -17.07 -29.69 2.54
C ARG A 189 -16.03 -28.68 3.04
N LEU A 190 -15.25 -28.09 2.13
CA LEU A 190 -14.26 -27.07 2.51
C LEU A 190 -14.94 -25.81 3.09
N TRP A 191 -16.10 -25.43 2.58
CA TRP A 191 -16.88 -24.29 3.06
C TRP A 191 -17.35 -24.47 4.50
N GLU A 192 -17.75 -25.67 4.89
CA GLU A 192 -18.12 -26.04 6.26
C GLU A 192 -16.93 -25.95 7.22
N GLU A 193 -15.75 -26.38 6.78
CA GLU A 193 -14.49 -26.28 7.53
C GLU A 193 -13.95 -24.84 7.64
N SER A 194 -14.52 -23.91 6.88
CA SER A 194 -14.01 -22.55 6.73
C SER A 194 -14.78 -21.51 7.54
N ILE A 195 -14.11 -20.38 7.74
CA ILE A 195 -14.50 -19.39 8.73
C ILE A 195 -14.96 -18.12 8.00
N PRO A 196 -16.17 -17.61 8.28
CA PRO A 196 -16.67 -16.39 7.65
C PRO A 196 -15.80 -15.19 8.01
N VAL A 197 -15.58 -14.30 7.05
CA VAL A 197 -14.98 -13.00 7.34
C VAL A 197 -16.01 -12.17 8.10
N SER A 198 -15.67 -11.69 9.30
CA SER A 198 -16.63 -10.94 10.14
C SER A 198 -16.92 -9.56 9.58
N GLU A 199 -18.10 -9.02 9.91
CA GLU A 199 -18.48 -7.64 9.57
C GLU A 199 -17.51 -6.61 10.15
N GLU A 200 -16.99 -6.84 11.36
CA GLU A 200 -15.99 -5.97 11.99
C GLU A 200 -14.75 -5.81 11.09
N TYR A 201 -14.29 -6.90 10.50
CA TYR A 201 -13.15 -6.87 9.58
C TYR A 201 -13.46 -6.15 8.27
N ILE A 202 -14.70 -6.27 7.76
CA ILE A 202 -15.15 -5.53 6.58
C ILE A 202 -15.20 -4.03 6.87
N GLU A 203 -15.68 -3.62 8.05
CA GLU A 203 -15.66 -2.22 8.46
C GLU A 203 -14.24 -1.66 8.62
N LYS A 204 -13.33 -2.45 9.18
CA LYS A 204 -11.91 -2.08 9.31
C LYS A 204 -11.28 -1.77 7.95
N ILE A 205 -11.65 -2.49 6.88
CA ILE A 205 -11.17 -2.20 5.52
C ILE A 205 -11.60 -0.79 5.09
N LYS A 206 -12.85 -0.40 5.31
CA LYS A 206 -13.33 0.95 4.97
C LYS A 206 -12.65 2.03 5.83
N LYS A 207 -12.60 1.83 7.16
CA LYS A 207 -12.11 2.82 8.13
C LYS A 207 -10.61 3.10 8.03
N GLU A 208 -9.81 2.10 7.69
CA GLU A 208 -8.33 2.19 7.71
C GLU A 208 -7.69 2.34 6.32
N THR A 209 -8.49 2.58 5.28
CA THR A 209 -8.00 2.87 3.92
C THR A 209 -8.46 4.25 3.47
N TYR A 210 -8.01 4.69 2.29
CA TYR A 210 -8.47 5.96 1.71
C TYR A 210 -9.96 5.97 1.35
N LEU A 211 -10.64 4.81 1.43
CA LEU A 211 -12.09 4.69 1.24
C LEU A 211 -12.90 5.24 2.42
N ASN A 212 -12.22 5.71 3.47
CA ASN A 212 -12.86 6.31 4.63
C ASN A 212 -13.45 7.69 4.28
N ASP A 213 -14.77 7.76 4.23
CA ASP A 213 -15.58 8.94 3.95
C ASP A 213 -15.95 9.75 5.21
N SER A 214 -15.43 9.37 6.39
CA SER A 214 -15.73 10.08 7.64
C SER A 214 -14.97 11.38 7.80
N PHE A 215 -13.88 11.59 7.06
CA PHE A 215 -13.06 12.80 7.16
C PHE A 215 -13.68 13.93 6.36
N THR A 216 -13.87 15.07 7.01
CA THR A 216 -14.34 16.28 6.35
C THR A 216 -13.26 16.85 5.40
N PRO A 217 -13.65 17.56 4.33
CA PRO A 217 -12.69 18.27 3.49
C PRO A 217 -11.76 19.20 4.28
N TYR A 218 -12.27 19.79 5.37
CA TYR A 218 -11.47 20.61 6.29
C TYR A 218 -10.40 19.79 7.02
N GLU A 219 -10.72 18.63 7.57
CA GLU A 219 -9.74 17.77 8.25
C GLU A 219 -8.66 17.25 7.29
N VAL A 220 -9.05 16.87 6.08
CA VAL A 220 -8.11 16.48 5.01
C VAL A 220 -7.19 17.66 4.65
N TYR A 221 -7.75 18.87 4.54
CA TYR A 221 -6.99 20.09 4.31
C TYR A 221 -6.00 20.38 5.45
N ILE A 222 -6.42 20.27 6.71
CA ILE A 222 -5.53 20.44 7.86
C ILE A 222 -4.42 19.38 7.86
N LYS A 223 -4.74 18.11 7.58
CA LYS A 223 -3.74 17.04 7.46
C LYS A 223 -2.73 17.34 6.36
N PHE A 224 -3.17 17.84 5.20
CA PHE A 224 -2.29 18.29 4.13
C PHE A 224 -1.34 19.40 4.60
N LEU A 225 -1.87 20.42 5.31
CA LEU A 225 -1.03 21.49 5.86
C LEU A 225 0.00 20.95 6.86
N ILE A 226 -0.38 20.00 7.73
CA ILE A 226 0.54 19.37 8.69
C ILE A 226 1.62 18.56 7.96
N GLU A 227 1.27 17.76 6.95
CA GLU A 227 2.28 16.98 6.22
C GLU A 227 3.24 17.88 5.43
N TYR A 228 2.73 18.95 4.83
CA TYR A 228 3.54 19.84 4.00
C TYR A 228 4.36 20.84 4.82
N PHE A 229 3.76 21.41 5.87
CA PHE A 229 4.35 22.49 6.67
C PHE A 229 4.73 22.08 8.10
N GLY A 230 4.19 20.99 8.66
CA GLY A 230 4.37 20.61 10.07
C GLY A 230 5.84 20.49 10.48
N LYS A 231 6.69 19.86 9.65
CA LYS A 231 8.14 19.80 9.88
C LYS A 231 8.83 21.18 9.86
N SER A 232 8.25 22.14 9.16
CA SER A 232 8.72 23.53 9.11
C SER A 232 8.18 24.38 10.26
N VAL A 233 7.12 23.92 10.95
CA VAL A 233 6.54 24.55 12.15
C VAL A 233 7.18 24.00 13.43
N GLU A 234 7.60 22.72 13.47
CA GLU A 234 8.33 22.12 14.60
C GLU A 234 9.67 22.83 14.89
N PHE A 235 10.28 23.41 13.86
CA PHE A 235 11.27 24.46 14.06
C PHE A 235 10.57 25.79 13.90
N ASP A 236 10.21 26.41 15.00
CA ASP A 236 9.83 27.80 15.02
C ASP A 236 11.11 28.66 15.02
N PRO A 237 11.50 29.30 13.92
CA PRO A 237 12.54 30.32 13.98
C PRO A 237 12.13 31.51 14.86
N ASN A 238 10.87 31.62 15.31
CA ASN A 238 10.45 32.52 16.40
C ASN A 238 10.80 31.97 17.80
N SER A 239 11.05 30.67 17.98
CA SER A 239 11.54 30.09 19.25
C SER A 239 13.06 30.16 19.39
N VAL A 240 13.79 30.53 18.33
CA VAL A 240 15.14 31.07 18.44
C VAL A 240 15.04 32.48 19.04
N SER A 241 14.77 32.55 20.34
CA SER A 241 14.98 33.76 21.14
C SER A 241 16.45 34.22 21.15
N ASP A 242 17.36 33.37 20.67
CA ASP A 242 18.81 33.55 20.77
C ASP A 242 19.44 34.06 19.46
N LEU A 243 18.81 35.04 18.81
CA LEU A 243 19.62 35.90 17.95
C LEU A 243 20.58 36.69 18.86
N PRO A 244 21.89 36.71 18.56
CA PRO A 244 22.85 37.36 19.44
C PRO A 244 22.53 38.86 19.55
N LYS A 245 22.87 39.49 20.68
CA LYS A 245 22.66 40.94 20.87
C LYS A 245 23.21 41.72 19.68
N GLY A 246 22.37 42.52 19.04
CA GLY A 246 22.72 43.35 17.87
C GLY A 246 22.26 42.83 16.50
N PHE A 247 21.72 41.61 16.41
CA PHE A 247 21.12 41.11 15.17
C PHE A 247 19.62 41.42 15.08
N LYS A 248 19.21 42.05 13.98
CA LYS A 248 17.80 42.22 13.65
C LYS A 248 17.30 40.99 12.91
N ARG A 249 16.14 40.49 13.35
CA ARG A 249 15.46 39.39 12.67
C ARG A 249 14.78 39.91 11.41
N LEU A 250 15.12 39.32 10.27
CA LEU A 250 14.57 39.69 8.97
C LEU A 250 13.73 38.51 8.45
N SER A 251 12.48 38.77 8.06
CA SER A 251 11.51 37.75 7.62
C SER A 251 12.06 36.89 6.48
N TYR A 252 12.71 37.51 5.49
CA TYR A 252 13.29 36.79 4.36
C TYR A 252 14.41 35.81 4.77
N GLN A 253 15.16 36.09 5.85
CA GLN A 253 16.21 35.17 6.34
C GLN A 253 15.60 33.92 6.96
N VAL A 254 14.45 34.07 7.62
CA VAL A 254 13.68 32.96 8.19
C VAL A 254 13.17 32.05 7.07
N ASP A 255 12.60 32.63 6.03
CA ASP A 255 12.10 31.89 4.87
C ASP A 255 13.24 31.14 4.16
N ALA A 256 14.39 31.81 3.96
CA ALA A 256 15.58 31.21 3.36
C ALA A 256 16.16 30.05 4.19
N VAL A 257 16.15 30.14 5.53
CA VAL A 257 16.57 29.05 6.42
C VAL A 257 15.65 27.83 6.27
N ASN A 258 14.34 28.04 6.25
CA ASN A 258 13.37 26.95 6.15
C ASN A 258 13.43 26.26 4.78
N ASP A 259 13.43 27.04 3.69
CA ASP A 259 13.54 26.50 2.34
C ASP A 259 14.88 25.77 2.11
N GLY A 260 16.00 26.38 2.54
CA GLY A 260 17.33 25.78 2.42
C GLY A 260 17.46 24.47 3.21
N TYR A 261 16.97 24.44 4.46
CA TYR A 261 16.95 23.21 5.27
C TYR A 261 16.11 22.11 4.63
N ASN A 262 14.92 22.43 4.12
CA ASN A 262 14.05 21.46 3.46
C ASN A 262 14.68 20.89 2.19
N LYS A 263 15.32 21.73 1.36
CA LYS A 263 16.06 21.29 0.17
C LYS A 263 17.23 20.38 0.54
N MET A 264 18.00 20.76 1.56
CA MET A 264 19.10 19.93 2.08
C MET A 264 18.63 18.55 2.51
N MET A 265 17.53 18.46 3.29
CA MET A 265 17.00 17.18 3.75
C MET A 265 16.42 16.32 2.61
N ARG A 266 15.79 16.96 1.61
CA ARG A 266 15.19 16.25 0.47
C ARG A 266 16.21 15.77 -0.57
N HIS A 267 17.26 16.56 -0.81
CA HIS A 267 18.17 16.36 -1.93
C HIS A 267 19.62 16.09 -1.52
N GLY A 268 19.92 16.08 -0.22
CA GLY A 268 21.28 15.93 0.31
C GLY A 268 22.15 17.19 0.22
N GLY A 269 21.61 18.31 -0.28
CA GLY A 269 22.33 19.59 -0.40
C GLY A 269 21.54 20.65 -1.17
N PHE A 270 22.04 21.89 -1.17
CA PHE A 270 21.46 23.00 -1.92
C PHE A 270 22.48 24.12 -2.15
N PHE A 271 22.17 25.06 -3.05
CA PHE A 271 22.93 26.29 -3.27
C PHE A 271 22.14 27.51 -2.77
N LEU A 272 22.82 28.40 -2.03
CA LEU A 272 22.29 29.69 -1.60
C LEU A 272 22.92 30.82 -2.43
N ALA A 273 22.17 31.39 -3.38
CA ALA A 273 22.67 32.32 -4.39
C ALA A 273 22.03 33.72 -4.30
N ASP A 274 22.00 34.30 -3.10
CA ASP A 274 21.44 35.66 -2.88
C ASP A 274 22.37 36.80 -3.33
N VAL A 275 21.84 38.02 -3.39
CA VAL A 275 22.61 39.27 -3.59
C VAL A 275 23.55 39.53 -2.39
N VAL A 276 24.66 40.26 -2.60
CA VAL A 276 25.62 40.64 -1.56
C VAL A 276 24.91 41.45 -0.46
N GLY A 277 25.26 41.21 0.81
CA GLY A 277 24.71 41.96 1.96
C GLY A 277 23.44 41.38 2.59
N LEU A 278 22.82 40.35 2.00
CA LEU A 278 21.55 39.79 2.51
C LEU A 278 21.71 38.82 3.71
N GLY A 279 22.94 38.53 4.12
CA GLY A 279 23.20 37.69 5.30
C GLY A 279 23.34 36.20 5.00
N LYS A 280 23.90 35.82 3.85
CA LYS A 280 24.19 34.42 3.48
C LYS A 280 24.90 33.65 4.60
N THR A 281 25.92 34.25 5.23
CA THR A 281 26.64 33.66 6.38
C THR A 281 25.70 33.34 7.54
N ILE A 282 24.77 34.26 7.86
CA ILE A 282 23.79 34.09 8.94
C ILE A 282 22.82 32.96 8.60
N VAL A 283 22.27 32.96 7.38
CA VAL A 283 21.34 31.92 6.90
C VAL A 283 22.02 30.55 6.95
N SER A 284 23.25 30.42 6.44
CA SER A 284 24.01 29.17 6.50
C SER A 284 24.29 28.70 7.92
N ALA A 285 24.68 29.61 8.83
CA ALA A 285 24.92 29.28 10.23
C ALA A 285 23.65 28.78 10.93
N LEU A 286 22.51 29.43 10.67
CA LEU A 286 21.20 29.01 11.20
C LEU A 286 20.76 27.64 10.67
N ILE A 287 20.97 27.36 9.39
CA ILE A 287 20.68 26.04 8.80
C ILE A 287 21.56 24.96 9.43
N ALA A 288 22.86 25.22 9.59
CA ALA A 288 23.78 24.29 10.24
C ALA A 288 23.41 24.04 11.72
N LYS A 289 23.03 25.10 12.45
CA LYS A 289 22.51 25.01 13.82
C LYS A 289 21.24 24.21 13.90
N LYS A 290 20.29 24.43 12.99
CA LYS A 290 19.05 23.64 12.89
C LYS A 290 19.38 22.16 12.64
N PHE A 291 20.27 21.86 11.70
CA PHE A 291 20.69 20.49 11.43
C PHE A 291 21.33 19.82 12.64
N PHE A 292 22.20 20.52 13.37
CA PHE A 292 22.84 19.98 14.57
C PHE A 292 21.83 19.44 15.59
N TYR A 293 20.76 20.19 15.88
CA TYR A 293 19.76 19.78 16.87
C TYR A 293 18.78 18.73 16.36
N PHE A 294 18.42 18.76 15.07
CA PHE A 294 17.42 17.84 14.50
C PHE A 294 18.03 16.54 13.97
N ASN A 295 19.35 16.48 13.80
CA ASN A 295 20.05 15.27 13.39
C ASN A 295 20.42 14.40 14.60
N GLY A 296 19.42 14.06 15.42
CA GLY A 296 19.55 13.07 16.51
C GLY A 296 20.17 13.57 17.81
N PHE A 297 20.35 14.88 18.03
CA PHE A 297 20.84 15.42 19.31
C PHE A 297 19.85 15.12 20.46
N PRO A 298 20.30 14.81 21.69
CA PRO A 298 21.70 14.71 22.13
C PRO A 298 22.35 13.34 21.85
N SER A 299 21.60 12.35 21.35
CA SER A 299 22.08 10.99 21.08
C SER A 299 23.14 10.93 19.98
N TYR A 300 23.09 11.85 19.01
CA TYR A 300 24.06 12.02 17.94
C TYR A 300 24.50 13.50 17.88
N VAL A 301 25.80 13.72 18.06
CA VAL A 301 26.38 15.07 18.06
C VAL A 301 27.02 15.32 16.69
N SER A 302 26.29 16.02 15.82
CA SER A 302 26.73 16.31 14.46
C SER A 302 27.97 17.21 14.43
N ARG A 303 28.93 16.94 13.54
CA ARG A 303 30.13 17.77 13.31
C ARG A 303 30.00 18.52 11.99
N THR A 304 30.24 19.83 12.01
CA THR A 304 30.09 20.70 10.82
C THR A 304 31.45 21.17 10.29
N LEU A 305 31.73 20.92 9.01
CA LEU A 305 32.92 21.44 8.33
C LEU A 305 32.57 22.65 7.46
N ILE A 306 33.21 23.78 7.71
CA ILE A 306 33.01 25.04 6.99
C ILE A 306 34.26 25.34 6.16
N ILE A 307 34.10 25.44 4.85
CA ILE A 307 35.21 25.71 3.92
C ILE A 307 35.03 27.11 3.32
N VAL A 308 35.98 28.00 3.58
CA VAL A 308 35.86 29.43 3.22
C VAL A 308 37.16 29.99 2.62
N PRO A 309 37.11 31.05 1.80
CA PRO A 309 38.30 31.82 1.45
C PRO A 309 38.99 32.42 2.69
N PRO A 310 40.33 32.55 2.71
CA PRO A 310 41.07 33.15 3.82
C PRO A 310 40.51 34.50 4.29
N ALA A 311 40.08 35.35 3.35
CA ALA A 311 39.53 36.67 3.64
C ALA A 311 38.20 36.64 4.43
N LEU A 312 37.43 35.55 4.33
CA LEU A 312 36.14 35.41 5.02
C LEU A 312 36.25 34.67 6.35
N LYS A 313 37.41 34.08 6.67
CA LYS A 313 37.59 33.24 7.85
C LYS A 313 37.17 33.95 9.15
N GLY A 314 37.69 35.16 9.37
CA GLY A 314 37.39 35.92 10.60
C GLY A 314 35.92 36.28 10.74
N ASN A 315 35.23 36.60 9.63
CA ASN A 315 33.79 36.90 9.64
C ASN A 315 32.94 35.66 10.01
N TRP A 316 33.36 34.48 9.56
CA TRP A 316 32.70 33.22 9.92
C TRP A 316 32.95 32.86 11.39
N GLU A 317 34.18 32.96 11.88
CA GLU A 317 34.51 32.74 13.30
C GLU A 317 33.65 33.65 14.19
N GLU A 318 33.64 34.96 13.92
CA GLU A 318 32.83 35.93 14.66
C GLU A 318 31.32 35.59 14.62
N THR A 319 30.80 35.19 13.46
CA THR A 319 29.37 34.85 13.33
C THR A 319 29.04 33.60 14.13
N LEU A 320 29.82 32.53 14.01
CA LEU A 320 29.54 31.28 14.73
C LEU A 320 29.66 31.45 16.25
N ASP A 321 30.65 32.23 16.70
CA ASP A 321 30.83 32.55 18.11
C ASP A 321 29.63 33.31 18.67
N LYS A 322 29.15 34.33 17.95
CA LYS A 322 27.95 35.07 18.36
C LYS A 322 26.74 34.14 18.45
N PHE A 323 26.57 33.23 17.49
CA PHE A 323 25.46 32.26 17.46
C PHE A 323 25.65 31.06 18.40
N GLN A 324 26.75 31.02 19.18
CA GLN A 324 27.11 29.95 20.09
C GLN A 324 27.07 28.56 19.41
N PHE A 325 27.52 28.50 18.17
CA PHE A 325 27.54 27.26 17.41
C PHE A 325 28.68 26.37 17.92
N ILE A 326 28.42 25.08 18.12
CA ILE A 326 29.37 24.13 18.69
C ILE A 326 29.72 23.03 17.70
N ASN A 327 30.82 22.32 17.96
CA ASN A 327 31.28 21.16 17.19
C ASN A 327 31.49 21.43 15.68
N TYR A 328 32.24 22.50 15.37
CA TYR A 328 32.56 22.91 14.00
C TYR A 328 34.07 23.01 13.75
N ASP A 329 34.48 22.88 12.49
CA ASP A 329 35.83 23.20 12.00
C ASP A 329 35.74 24.20 10.85
N ILE A 330 36.60 25.22 10.83
CA ILE A 330 36.77 26.12 9.69
C ILE A 330 38.10 25.82 8.99
N VAL A 331 38.03 25.51 7.70
CA VAL A 331 39.19 25.28 6.83
C VAL A 331 39.20 26.35 5.74
N THR A 332 40.39 26.89 5.46
CA THR A 332 40.56 27.85 4.37
C THR A 332 40.99 27.15 3.09
N ASN A 333 40.45 27.56 1.96
CA ASN A 333 40.79 26.99 0.65
C ASN A 333 42.26 27.23 0.21
N GLY A 334 43.02 28.05 0.95
CA GLY A 334 44.45 28.30 0.73
C GLY A 334 45.42 27.32 1.41
N ARG A 335 44.96 26.46 2.34
CA ARG A 335 45.76 25.35 2.90
C ARG A 335 45.20 24.02 2.40
N ARG A 336 46.08 23.12 1.92
CA ARG A 336 45.78 21.77 1.36
C ARG A 336 44.50 21.13 1.97
N ILE A 337 43.36 21.31 1.31
CA ILE A 337 42.07 20.66 1.64
C ILE A 337 42.16 19.12 1.54
N ILE A 338 43.14 18.62 0.78
CA ILE A 338 43.27 17.21 0.36
C ILE A 338 43.57 16.25 1.54
N ASN A 339 44.10 16.71 2.67
CA ASN A 339 44.55 15.80 3.75
C ASN A 339 43.54 15.54 4.88
N ARG A 340 42.35 16.18 4.91
CA ARG A 340 41.38 16.01 6.02
C ARG A 340 40.09 15.30 5.64
N CYS A 341 39.64 15.34 4.38
CA CYS A 341 38.43 14.62 3.96
C CYS A 341 38.61 13.10 3.86
N SER A 342 39.84 12.60 3.94
CA SER A 342 40.21 11.17 3.86
C SER A 342 40.33 10.47 5.22
N LYS A 343 39.88 11.11 6.31
CA LYS A 343 39.91 10.56 7.68
C LYS A 343 38.55 10.61 8.41
N VAL A 344 37.44 10.74 7.69
CA VAL A 344 36.08 10.62 8.25
C VAL A 344 35.51 9.26 7.88
#